data_AF-A0A967P9U6-F1
#
_entry.id   AF-A0A967P9U6-F1
#
_cell.length_a   1.000
_cell.length_b   1.000
_cell.length_c   1.000
_cell.angle_alpha   90.00
_cell.angle_beta   90.00
_cell.angle_gamma   90.00
#
_symmetry.space_group_name_H-M   'P 1'
#
loop_
_entity.id
_entity.type
_entity.pdbx_description
1 polymer ?
#
loop_
_entity_poly.entity_id
_entity_poly.type
_entity_poly.pdbx_seq_one_letter_code
_entity_poly.pdbx_strand_id
1 'polypeptide(L)' 'MSKKYLQKLKKINQILQNWPQGTVITTDWLKRQGVSRQSVNGYTNSGWFERIGRGAYKRKGDNISWAGGLYAL' A
#
# COMPACT_ATOMS: atom_id res chain seq x y z
N MET A 1 3.87 21.49 -12.48
CA MET A 1 3.81 20.25 -11.68
C MET A 1 5.24 19.85 -11.30
N SER A 2 5.55 19.61 -10.01
CA SER A 2 6.96 19.42 -9.53
C SER A 2 7.48 17.99 -9.78
N LYS A 3 8.78 17.82 -10.09
CA LYS A 3 9.47 16.51 -10.23
C LYS A 3 9.20 15.56 -9.06
N LYS A 4 9.10 16.10 -7.84
CA LYS A 4 8.83 15.33 -6.62
C LYS A 4 7.48 14.61 -6.65
N TYR A 5 6.47 15.22 -7.24
CA TYR A 5 5.12 14.66 -7.35
C TYR A 5 5.08 13.47 -8.33
N LEU A 6 5.73 13.62 -9.49
CA LEU A 6 5.83 12.55 -10.49
C LEU A 6 6.55 11.32 -9.94
N GLN A 7 7.62 11.52 -9.15
CA GLN A 7 8.33 10.43 -8.48
C GLN A 7 7.43 9.69 -7.47
N LYS A 8 6.60 10.41 -6.70
CA LYS A 8 5.64 9.81 -5.76
C LYS A 8 4.60 8.95 -6.48
N LEU A 9 4.05 9.44 -7.60
CA LEU A 9 3.10 8.72 -8.44
C LEU A 9 3.72 7.46 -9.07
N LYS A 10 4.94 7.57 -9.62
CA LYS A 10 5.65 6.42 -10.17
C LYS A 10 5.85 5.32 -9.12
N LYS A 11 6.25 5.71 -7.91
CA LYS A 11 6.50 4.77 -6.81
C LYS A 11 5.23 4.06 -6.35
N ILE A 12 4.11 4.78 -6.19
CA ILE A 12 2.86 4.13 -5.80
C ILE A 12 2.33 3.21 -6.92
N ASN A 13 2.45 3.60 -8.18
CA ASN A 13 2.04 2.76 -9.29
C ASN A 13 2.80 1.43 -9.31
N GLN A 14 4.10 1.43 -9.03
CA GLN A 14 4.89 0.20 -8.89
C GLN A 14 4.38 -0.69 -7.75
N ILE A 15 4.04 -0.10 -6.60
CA ILE A 15 3.44 -0.84 -5.48
C ILE A 15 2.12 -1.47 -5.90
N LEU A 16 1.25 -0.71 -6.58
CA LEU A 16 -0.06 -1.18 -7.04
C LEU A 16 0.03 -2.20 -8.19
N GLN A 17 1.13 -2.26 -8.93
CA GLN A 17 1.32 -3.32 -9.92
C GLN A 17 1.74 -4.64 -9.25
N ASN A 18 2.50 -4.57 -8.16
CA ASN A 18 3.02 -5.75 -7.45
C ASN A 18 2.13 -6.23 -6.30
N TRP A 19 1.07 -5.49 -5.97
CA TRP A 19 0.10 -5.83 -4.95
C TRP A 19 -1.13 -6.47 -5.61
N PRO A 20 -1.46 -7.74 -5.41
CA PRO A 20 -2.71 -8.30 -5.92
C PRO A 20 -3.94 -7.59 -5.34
N GLN A 21 -5.01 -7.44 -6.12
CA GLN A 21 -6.25 -6.85 -5.60
C GLN A 21 -6.92 -7.79 -4.57
N GLY A 22 -7.62 -7.23 -3.59
CA GLY A 22 -8.34 -8.01 -2.58
C GLY A 22 -7.44 -8.66 -1.52
N THR A 23 -6.16 -8.29 -1.46
CA THR A 23 -5.20 -8.81 -0.48
C THR A 23 -4.71 -7.74 0.49
N VAL A 24 -4.22 -8.20 1.63
CA VAL A 24 -3.56 -7.36 2.64
C VAL A 24 -2.06 -7.31 2.37
N ILE A 25 -1.45 -6.15 2.59
CA ILE A 25 0.01 -6.05 2.69
C ILE A 25 0.42 -5.53 4.06
N THR A 26 1.63 -5.90 4.46
CA THR A 26 2.23 -5.49 5.74
C THR A 26 3.23 -4.36 5.56
N THR A 27 3.54 -3.72 6.68
CA THR A 27 4.61 -2.72 6.78
C THR A 27 5.96 -3.31 6.40
N ASP A 28 6.20 -4.58 6.71
CA ASP A 28 7.46 -5.23 6.39
C ASP A 28 7.61 -5.54 4.90
N TRP A 29 6.53 -5.95 4.23
CA TRP A 29 6.52 -6.06 2.77
C TRP A 29 6.78 -4.69 2.12
N LEU A 30 6.10 -3.63 2.59
CA LEU A 30 6.31 -2.25 2.11
C LEU A 30 7.75 -1.77 2.30
N LYS A 31 8.38 -2.09 3.44
CA LYS A 31 9.81 -1.78 3.67
C LYS A 31 10.71 -2.51 2.68
N ARG A 32 10.44 -3.79 2.38
CA ARG A 32 11.19 -4.57 1.38
C ARG A 32 11.05 -3.97 -0.03
N GLN A 33 9.91 -3.36 -0.34
CA GLN A 33 9.70 -2.57 -1.57
C GLN A 33 10.31 -1.15 -1.50
N GLY A 34 11.10 -0.85 -0.47
CA GLY A 34 11.76 0.45 -0.29
C GLY A 34 10.82 1.60 0.07
N VAL A 35 9.63 1.32 0.60
CA VAL A 35 8.62 2.33 0.95
C VAL A 35 8.81 2.79 2.39
N SER A 36 9.05 4.09 2.58
CA SER A 36 9.22 4.67 3.92
C SER A 36 7.89 4.81 4.65
N ARG A 37 7.93 4.84 6.00
CA ARG A 37 6.74 5.10 6.83
C ARG A 37 6.03 6.41 6.47
N GLN A 38 6.78 7.47 6.17
CA GLN A 38 6.16 8.74 5.73
C GLN A 38 5.42 8.58 4.40
N SER A 39 5.94 7.75 3.48
CA SER A 39 5.27 7.47 2.20
C SER A 39 3.97 6.70 2.44
N VAL A 40 3.99 5.66 3.29
CA VAL A 40 2.79 4.90 3.69
C VAL A 40 1.73 5.81 4.30
N ASN A 41 2.11 6.68 5.24
CA ASN A 41 1.19 7.67 5.82
C ASN A 41 0.65 8.60 4.74
N GLY A 42 1.50 9.07 3.83
CA GLY A 42 1.08 9.91 2.71
C GLY A 42 0.09 9.20 1.78
N TYR A 43 0.26 7.91 1.52
CA TYR A 43 -0.65 7.10 0.71
C TYR A 43 -1.96 6.80 1.45
N THR A 44 -1.91 6.62 2.77
CA THR A 44 -3.09 6.46 3.61
C THR A 44 -3.93 7.75 3.63
N ASN A 45 -3.29 8.90 3.88
CA ASN A 45 -3.96 10.20 3.94
C ASN A 45 -4.53 10.65 2.60
N SER A 46 -3.91 10.25 1.48
CA SER A 46 -4.44 10.52 0.13
C SER A 46 -5.45 9.48 -0.36
N GLY A 47 -5.78 8.47 0.47
CA GLY A 47 -6.83 7.51 0.17
C GLY A 47 -6.42 6.42 -0.81
N TRP A 48 -5.13 6.18 -1.03
CA TRP A 48 -4.69 5.01 -1.79
C TRP A 48 -4.73 3.75 -0.93
N PHE A 49 -4.26 3.87 0.30
CA PHE A 49 -4.22 2.78 1.27
C PHE A 49 -5.26 3.01 2.36
N GLU A 50 -5.85 1.93 2.85
CA GLU A 50 -6.73 1.92 4.01
C GLU A 50 -6.11 0.99 5.06
N ARG A 51 -5.98 1.49 6.29
CA ARG A 51 -5.35 0.74 7.38
C ARG A 51 -6.41 -0.14 8.04
N ILE A 52 -6.17 -1.44 8.08
CA ILE A 52 -7.08 -2.42 8.70
C ILE A 52 -6.59 -2.91 10.06
N GLY A 53 -5.31 -2.65 10.39
CA GLY A 53 -4.70 -3.08 11.64
C GLY A 53 -3.31 -2.49 11.83
N ARG A 54 -2.63 -2.87 12.92
CA ARG A 54 -1.28 -2.38 13.19
C ARG A 54 -0.31 -2.87 12.13
N GLY A 55 0.02 -1.97 11.21
CA GLY A 55 0.97 -2.23 10.14
C GLY A 55 0.41 -3.08 8.99
N ALA A 56 -0.90 -3.26 8.91
CA ALA A 56 -1.59 -3.98 7.85
C ALA A 56 -2.51 -3.02 7.07
N TYR A 57 -2.45 -3.12 5.75
CA TYR A 57 -3.10 -2.20 4.82
C TYR A 57 -3.81 -2.95 3.70
N LYS A 58 -4.92 -2.37 3.24
CA LYS A 58 -5.66 -2.75 2.05
C LYS A 58 -5.71 -1.60 1.05
N ARG A 59 -6.06 -1.87 -0.20
CA ARG A 59 -6.39 -0.78 -1.15
C ARG A 59 -7.72 -0.18 -0.73
N LYS A 60 -7.86 1.14 -0.86
CA LYS A 60 -9.13 1.80 -0.57
C LYS A 60 -10.23 1.22 -1.46
N GLY A 61 -11.35 0.85 -0.86
CA GLY A 61 -12.51 0.28 -1.56
C GLY A 61 -12.40 -1.22 -1.87
N ASP A 62 -11.28 -1.88 -1.58
CA ASP A 62 -11.19 -3.33 -1.71
C ASP A 62 -11.99 -4.04 -0.59
N ASN A 63 -12.68 -5.09 -0.99
CA ASN A 63 -13.25 -6.10 -0.10
C ASN A 63 -12.26 -7.25 0.02
N ILE A 64 -11.80 -7.52 1.24
CA ILE A 64 -10.84 -8.59 1.50
C ILE A 64 -11.58 -9.82 1.99
N SER A 65 -11.36 -10.95 1.31
CA SER A 65 -11.77 -12.27 1.81
C SER A 65 -10.75 -12.81 2.82
N TRP A 66 -11.11 -13.84 3.58
CA TRP A 66 -10.19 -14.49 4.51
C TRP A 66 -8.90 -14.99 3.80
N ALA A 67 -9.02 -15.46 2.55
CA ALA A 67 -7.88 -15.88 1.73
C ALA A 67 -6.96 -14.70 1.37
N GLY A 68 -7.53 -13.52 1.11
CA GLY A 68 -6.75 -12.30 0.90
C GLY A 68 -5.99 -11.83 2.15
N GLY A 69 -6.47 -12.21 3.34
CA GLY A 69 -5.76 -12.01 4.61
C GLY A 69 -4.53 -12.93 4.75
N LEU A 70 -4.62 -14.17 4.27
CA LEU A 70 -3.52 -15.15 4.31
C LEU A 70 -2.30 -14.68 3.51
N TYR A 71 -2.49 -13.84 2.50
CA TYR A 71 -1.40 -13.24 1.70
C TYR A 71 -0.41 -12.40 2.52
N ALA A 72 -0.80 -11.96 3.71
CA ALA A 72 0.02 -11.13 4.59
C ALA A 72 0.87 -11.92 5.60
N LEU A 73 0.74 -13.25 5.63
CA LEU A 73 1.50 -14.17 6.49
C LEU A 73 2.69 -14.78 5.74
#